data_AF-A0A9E1QP28-F1
#
_entry.id   AF-A0A9E1QP28-F1
#
_cell.length_a   1.000
_cell.length_b   1.000
_cell.length_c   1.000
_cell.angle_alpha   90.00
_cell.angle_beta   90.00
_cell.angle_gamma   90.00
#
_symmetry.space_group_name_H-M   'P 1'
#
loop_
_entity.id
_entity.type
_entity.pdbx_description
1 polymer ?
#
loop_
_entity_poly.entity_id
_entity_poly.type
_entity_poly.pdbx_seq_one_letter_code
_entity_poly.pdbx_strand_id
1 'polypeptide(L)'
;MLESEYLKGVGSRILSEANDLKRTIESMSHELNVDFEYLQNVINGNCTKKQTIDIINRMEKTYPIDSSDLLLINDDCHNGVLYFDINDSKKTSRVFNRVDRENKRTPYYEYRDTAMSKLAPFKPEWIKELRVVSDTNPNNPDVIYNNGHFMHQMTFFVGPVNFYYEVGGKKYCEQMSTGDSNYITPFIPHSFTSRDGLQEAYIVAITFGGDVRRAQKEIYALGSDKIKKYVLDIRDEDKAVSQLIQQHMDNENLTKKMIPDRVNIDQLLDFSKKKTVRDIEEISKILNIVPSDLMVPKYQKNHEVVINKRSETKAMYYPEKENKSYKIYHASRANKLPNLKSFDVHVLTAEIKERDFFKTSLHNYIFNYGKIDVSMVWISNNKRYVQLLNPGDSVYVQPFVNYGFQNIVDGPISKVFIARVGGGVNFCTQKELSYFLDIERVSKENKCWFN
;
A
#
# COMPACT_ATOMS: atom_id res chain seq x y z
N MET A 1 -17.76 -12.34 -0.12
CA MET A 1 -19.07 -11.86 0.38
C MET A 1 -20.20 -12.51 -0.42
N LEU A 2 -21.37 -12.79 0.18
CA LEU A 2 -22.52 -13.28 -0.59
C LEU A 2 -22.99 -12.18 -1.56
N GLU A 3 -23.46 -12.55 -2.75
CA GLU A 3 -23.91 -11.55 -3.74
C GLU A 3 -25.01 -10.63 -3.18
N SER A 4 -25.90 -11.16 -2.35
CA SER A 4 -26.94 -10.38 -1.68
C SER A 4 -26.39 -9.32 -0.71
N GLU A 5 -25.30 -9.61 0.00
CA GLU A 5 -24.63 -8.65 0.89
C GLU A 5 -23.91 -7.57 0.08
N TYR A 6 -23.27 -7.95 -1.02
CA TYR A 6 -22.65 -7.01 -1.96
C TYR A 6 -23.67 -6.02 -2.52
N LEU A 7 -24.82 -6.53 -3.02
CA LEU A 7 -25.86 -5.69 -3.61
C LEU A 7 -26.52 -4.77 -2.58
N LYS A 8 -26.69 -5.21 -1.33
CA LYS A 8 -27.11 -4.33 -0.22
C LYS A 8 -26.12 -3.21 0.03
N GLY A 9 -24.81 -3.51 0.00
CA GLY A 9 -23.78 -2.49 0.14
C GLY A 9 -23.83 -1.46 -0.99
N VAL A 10 -23.93 -1.91 -2.25
CA VAL A 10 -24.06 -1.01 -3.40
C VAL A 10 -25.36 -0.21 -3.34
N GLY A 11 -26.47 -0.80 -2.91
CA GLY A 11 -27.74 -0.11 -2.69
C GLY A 11 -27.63 1.02 -1.64
N SER A 12 -26.96 0.76 -0.51
CA SER A 12 -26.60 1.78 0.48
C SER A 12 -25.71 2.88 -0.11
N ARG A 13 -24.75 2.53 -0.98
CA ARG A 13 -23.89 3.53 -1.64
C ARG A 13 -24.66 4.39 -2.64
N ILE A 14 -25.61 3.83 -3.38
CA ILE A 14 -26.54 4.56 -4.26
C ILE A 14 -27.39 5.53 -3.43
N LEU A 15 -27.94 5.09 -2.29
CA LEU A 15 -28.68 5.96 -1.39
C LEU A 15 -27.82 7.11 -0.85
N SER A 16 -26.57 6.83 -0.47
CA SER A 16 -25.62 7.85 -0.03
C SER A 16 -25.41 8.92 -1.11
N GLU A 17 -25.17 8.50 -2.36
CA GLU A 17 -24.99 9.45 -3.47
C GLU A 17 -26.26 10.28 -3.72
N ALA A 18 -27.43 9.64 -3.66
CA ALA A 18 -28.71 10.35 -3.79
C ALA A 18 -28.89 11.39 -2.67
N ASN A 19 -28.52 11.05 -1.43
CA ASN A 19 -28.52 11.99 -0.30
C ASN A 19 -27.56 13.17 -0.52
N ASP A 20 -26.38 12.93 -1.06
CA ASP A 20 -25.38 13.97 -1.36
C ASP A 20 -25.90 14.94 -2.44
N LEU A 21 -26.55 14.39 -3.47
CA LEU A 21 -27.21 15.14 -4.55
C LEU A 21 -28.57 15.75 -4.14
N LYS A 22 -29.04 15.54 -2.91
CA LYS A 22 -30.35 15.99 -2.40
C LYS A 22 -31.52 15.45 -3.25
N ARG A 23 -31.53 14.15 -3.48
CA ARG A 23 -32.60 13.43 -4.19
C ARG A 23 -33.22 12.38 -3.30
N THR A 24 -34.51 12.54 -3.00
CA THR A 24 -35.30 11.45 -2.43
C THR A 24 -35.41 10.33 -3.47
N ILE A 25 -35.79 9.13 -3.02
CA ILE A 25 -36.01 7.98 -3.94
C ILE A 25 -37.09 8.34 -4.96
N GLU A 26 -38.13 9.08 -4.56
CA GLU A 26 -39.19 9.56 -5.44
C GLU A 26 -38.67 10.53 -6.51
N SER A 27 -37.92 11.57 -6.12
CA SER A 27 -37.32 12.51 -7.08
C SER A 27 -36.38 11.79 -8.05
N MET A 28 -35.53 10.90 -7.52
CA MET A 28 -34.61 10.12 -8.33
C MET A 28 -35.35 9.18 -9.29
N SER A 29 -36.46 8.54 -8.89
CA SER A 29 -37.24 7.69 -9.79
C SER A 29 -37.80 8.47 -10.98
N HIS A 30 -38.32 9.68 -10.73
CA HIS A 30 -38.83 10.55 -11.77
C HIS A 30 -37.72 11.04 -12.71
N GLU A 31 -36.60 11.51 -12.18
CA GLU A 31 -35.46 12.02 -12.96
C GLU A 31 -34.75 10.94 -13.78
N LEU A 32 -34.65 9.71 -13.25
CA LEU A 32 -34.08 8.57 -13.97
C LEU A 32 -35.07 7.87 -14.91
N ASN A 33 -36.34 8.31 -14.92
CA ASN A 33 -37.45 7.70 -15.64
C ASN A 33 -37.53 6.19 -15.38
N VAL A 34 -37.62 5.82 -14.10
CA VAL A 34 -37.76 4.45 -13.60
C VAL A 34 -38.92 4.36 -12.63
N ASP A 35 -39.48 3.17 -12.51
CA ASP A 35 -40.50 2.89 -11.50
C ASP A 35 -39.94 3.05 -10.07
N PHE A 36 -40.75 3.59 -9.17
CA PHE A 36 -40.37 3.86 -7.79
C PHE A 36 -40.06 2.56 -7.02
N GLU A 37 -40.92 1.54 -7.14
CA GLU A 37 -40.72 0.27 -6.43
C GLU A 37 -39.48 -0.46 -6.95
N TYR A 38 -39.23 -0.38 -8.26
CA TYR A 38 -38.02 -0.91 -8.87
C TYR A 38 -36.76 -0.25 -8.28
N LEU A 39 -36.73 1.08 -8.18
CA LEU A 39 -35.61 1.79 -7.59
C LEU A 39 -35.43 1.48 -6.10
N GLN A 40 -36.53 1.40 -5.36
CA GLN A 40 -36.52 1.02 -3.95
C GLN A 40 -35.94 -0.39 -3.75
N ASN A 41 -36.29 -1.34 -4.62
CA ASN A 41 -35.74 -2.69 -4.59
C ASN A 41 -34.23 -2.72 -4.86
N VAL A 42 -33.74 -1.87 -5.78
CA VAL A 42 -32.29 -1.73 -6.03
C VAL A 42 -31.57 -1.19 -4.81
N ILE A 43 -32.09 -0.13 -4.19
CA ILE A 43 -31.52 0.48 -2.98
C ILE A 43 -31.50 -0.51 -1.80
N ASN A 44 -32.55 -1.32 -1.67
CA ASN A 44 -32.63 -2.35 -0.63
C ASN A 44 -31.74 -3.59 -0.91
N GLY A 45 -31.10 -3.66 -2.08
CA GLY A 45 -30.31 -4.81 -2.52
C GLY A 45 -31.14 -6.03 -2.95
N ASN A 46 -32.45 -5.85 -3.16
CA ASN A 46 -33.40 -6.89 -3.59
C ASN A 46 -33.50 -6.93 -5.13
N CYS A 47 -32.37 -7.00 -5.81
CA CYS A 47 -32.30 -6.94 -7.26
C CYS A 47 -31.15 -7.80 -7.82
N THR A 48 -30.96 -7.79 -9.13
CA THR A 48 -29.81 -8.41 -9.80
C THR A 48 -28.70 -7.40 -10.03
N LYS A 49 -27.44 -7.87 -10.16
CA LYS A 49 -26.30 -7.02 -10.54
C LYS A 49 -26.54 -6.23 -11.83
N LYS A 50 -27.23 -6.82 -12.81
CA LYS A 50 -27.58 -6.14 -14.07
C LYS A 50 -28.49 -4.95 -13.82
N GLN A 51 -29.50 -5.10 -12.96
CA GLN A 51 -30.41 -4.01 -12.59
C GLN A 51 -29.69 -2.91 -11.82
N THR A 52 -28.81 -3.26 -10.88
CA THR A 52 -27.98 -2.27 -10.16
C THR A 52 -27.11 -1.46 -11.12
N ILE A 53 -26.45 -2.13 -12.08
CA ILE A 53 -25.62 -1.46 -13.10
C ILE A 53 -26.48 -0.56 -14.01
N ASP A 54 -27.71 -0.97 -14.36
CA ASP A 54 -28.62 -0.12 -15.12
C ASP A 54 -28.91 1.20 -14.38
N ILE A 55 -29.23 1.13 -13.09
CA ILE A 55 -29.46 2.33 -12.26
C ILE A 55 -28.20 3.20 -12.18
N ILE A 56 -27.03 2.62 -11.91
CA ILE A 56 -25.76 3.37 -11.84
C ILE A 56 -25.47 4.08 -13.17
N ASN A 57 -25.64 3.40 -14.30
CA ASN A 57 -25.44 4.00 -15.63
C ASN A 57 -26.46 5.10 -15.94
N ARG A 58 -27.70 4.98 -15.46
CA ARG A 58 -28.69 6.06 -15.58
C ARG A 58 -28.29 7.25 -14.71
N MET A 59 -27.83 7.02 -13.48
CA MET A 59 -27.34 8.09 -12.61
C MET A 59 -26.17 8.84 -13.22
N GLU A 60 -25.18 8.17 -13.80
CA GLU A 60 -24.05 8.83 -14.47
C GLU A 60 -24.47 9.65 -15.70
N LYS A 61 -25.50 9.21 -16.43
CA LYS A 61 -26.05 9.98 -17.55
C LYS A 61 -26.83 11.22 -17.12
N THR A 62 -27.48 11.16 -15.96
CA THR A 62 -28.35 12.23 -15.47
C THR A 62 -27.63 13.20 -14.52
N TYR A 63 -26.65 12.72 -13.76
CA TYR A 63 -25.96 13.46 -12.70
C TYR A 63 -24.44 13.52 -12.93
N PRO A 64 -23.75 14.56 -12.44
CA PRO A 64 -22.30 14.72 -12.60
C PRO A 64 -21.52 13.86 -11.59
N ILE A 65 -21.61 12.54 -11.72
CA ILE A 65 -20.99 11.57 -10.81
C ILE A 65 -20.03 10.63 -11.57
N ASP A 66 -19.07 10.03 -10.86
CA ASP A 66 -18.28 8.90 -11.36
C ASP A 66 -19.01 7.59 -10.98
N SER A 67 -19.57 6.89 -11.97
CA SER A 67 -20.29 5.63 -11.73
C SER A 67 -19.46 4.56 -11.03
N SER A 68 -18.14 4.60 -11.21
CA SER A 68 -17.26 3.61 -10.59
C SER A 68 -17.05 3.85 -9.09
N ASP A 69 -17.40 5.02 -8.55
CA ASP A 69 -17.41 5.29 -7.10
C ASP A 69 -18.68 4.74 -6.41
N LEU A 70 -19.69 4.37 -7.19
CA LEU A 70 -20.88 3.66 -6.68
C LEU A 70 -20.67 2.15 -6.59
N LEU A 71 -19.72 1.60 -7.34
CA LEU A 71 -19.40 0.19 -7.32
C LEU A 71 -18.45 -0.11 -6.15
N LEU A 72 -18.94 -0.87 -5.17
CA LEU A 72 -18.11 -1.33 -4.06
C LEU A 72 -17.16 -2.46 -4.49
N ILE A 73 -16.12 -2.67 -3.69
CA ILE A 73 -15.22 -3.81 -3.87
C ILE A 73 -15.92 -5.07 -3.36
N ASN A 74 -15.98 -6.12 -4.19
CA ASN A 74 -16.45 -7.42 -3.74
C ASN A 74 -15.38 -8.08 -2.86
N ASP A 75 -15.64 -8.14 -1.56
CA ASP A 75 -14.75 -8.75 -0.56
C ASP A 75 -14.49 -10.23 -0.87
N ASP A 76 -13.23 -10.52 -1.17
CA ASP A 76 -12.67 -11.85 -1.45
C ASP A 76 -11.91 -12.44 -0.26
N CYS A 77 -11.89 -11.75 0.88
CA CYS A 77 -11.08 -12.08 2.05
C CYS A 77 -11.98 -12.48 3.23
N HIS A 78 -12.45 -13.72 3.19
CA HIS A 78 -13.35 -14.28 4.19
C HIS A 78 -12.68 -14.37 5.57
N ASN A 79 -13.41 -13.96 6.63
CA ASN A 79 -12.91 -13.97 8.01
C ASN A 79 -11.59 -13.19 8.19
N GLY A 80 -11.38 -12.15 7.38
CA GLY A 80 -10.25 -11.22 7.50
C GLY A 80 -8.90 -11.74 6.98
N VAL A 81 -8.84 -12.98 6.47
CA VAL A 81 -7.60 -13.61 5.98
C VAL A 81 -7.83 -14.28 4.62
N LEU A 82 -6.95 -14.02 3.66
CA LEU A 82 -6.91 -14.69 2.36
C LEU A 82 -5.62 -15.50 2.27
N TYR A 83 -5.75 -16.82 2.17
CA TYR A 83 -4.65 -17.77 1.98
C TYR A 83 -4.45 -18.08 0.49
N PHE A 84 -3.19 -18.23 0.08
CA PHE A 84 -2.82 -18.58 -1.29
C PHE A 84 -1.72 -19.64 -1.30
N ASP A 85 -2.06 -20.81 -1.84
CA ASP A 85 -1.26 -22.03 -1.83
C ASP A 85 -0.09 -21.96 -2.83
N ILE A 86 1.04 -22.56 -2.47
CA ILE A 86 2.22 -22.65 -3.33
C ILE A 86 1.95 -23.38 -4.66
N ASN A 87 1.04 -24.35 -4.68
CA ASN A 87 0.69 -25.03 -5.93
C ASN A 87 -0.13 -24.12 -6.84
N ASP A 88 -0.99 -23.26 -6.28
CA ASP A 88 -1.69 -22.23 -7.05
C ASP A 88 -0.71 -21.17 -7.55
N SER A 89 0.25 -20.75 -6.73
CA SER A 89 1.36 -19.89 -7.17
C SER A 89 2.12 -20.50 -8.35
N LYS A 90 2.50 -21.78 -8.28
CA LYS A 90 3.16 -22.49 -9.40
C LYS A 90 2.32 -22.52 -10.68
N LYS A 91 0.99 -22.62 -10.60
CA LYS A 91 0.09 -22.59 -11.77
C LYS A 91 0.10 -21.24 -12.49
N THR A 92 0.46 -20.15 -11.80
CA THR A 92 0.58 -18.80 -12.39
C THR A 92 1.96 -18.51 -13.01
N SER A 93 2.83 -19.53 -13.07
CA SER A 93 4.21 -19.38 -13.55
C SER A 93 4.27 -18.83 -14.97
N ARG A 94 5.16 -17.85 -15.16
CA ARG A 94 5.48 -17.26 -16.47
C ARG A 94 6.96 -16.95 -16.55
N VAL A 95 7.61 -17.46 -17.58
CA VAL A 95 9.03 -17.19 -17.85
C VAL A 95 9.13 -16.10 -18.90
N PHE A 96 9.84 -15.02 -18.58
CA PHE A 96 10.11 -13.95 -19.52
C PHE A 96 11.59 -13.93 -19.92
N ASN A 97 11.80 -13.95 -21.23
CA ASN A 97 13.13 -13.86 -21.83
C ASN A 97 13.53 -12.39 -21.98
N ARG A 98 14.82 -12.11 -21.76
CA ARG A 98 15.44 -10.81 -22.07
C ARG A 98 16.69 -11.05 -22.91
N VAL A 99 17.14 -10.00 -23.60
CA VAL A 99 18.39 -10.07 -24.37
C VAL A 99 19.57 -10.33 -23.42
N ASP A 100 20.55 -11.09 -23.88
CA ASP A 100 21.80 -11.33 -23.16
C ASP A 100 22.98 -10.58 -23.80
N ARG A 101 24.20 -10.81 -23.32
CA ARG A 101 25.42 -10.20 -23.88
C ARG A 101 25.63 -10.48 -25.37
N GLU A 102 25.05 -11.55 -25.91
CA GLU A 102 25.11 -11.93 -27.33
C GLU A 102 23.87 -11.44 -28.11
N ASN A 103 23.04 -10.59 -27.50
CA ASN A 103 21.78 -10.09 -28.03
C ASN A 103 20.74 -11.19 -28.34
N LYS A 104 20.85 -12.35 -27.70
CA LYS A 104 19.88 -13.46 -27.81
C LYS A 104 18.86 -13.36 -26.69
N ARG A 105 17.59 -13.66 -26.98
CA ARG A 105 16.53 -13.69 -25.96
C ARG A 105 16.56 -15.02 -25.20
N THR A 106 17.10 -14.98 -23.99
CA THR A 106 17.23 -16.15 -23.10
C THR A 106 16.45 -15.92 -21.80
N PRO A 107 16.00 -16.99 -21.10
CA PRO A 107 15.24 -16.87 -19.86
C PRO A 107 15.94 -15.95 -18.85
N TYR A 108 15.16 -15.05 -18.24
CA TYR A 108 15.71 -14.07 -17.30
C TYR A 108 15.02 -14.18 -15.94
N TYR A 109 13.70 -14.25 -15.94
CA TYR A 109 12.89 -14.41 -14.73
C TYR A 109 11.80 -15.45 -14.92
N GLU A 110 11.51 -16.18 -13.86
CA GLU A 110 10.23 -16.86 -13.67
C GLU A 110 9.42 -16.04 -12.65
N TYR A 111 8.24 -15.56 -13.03
CA TYR A 111 7.31 -14.89 -12.14
C TYR A 111 6.20 -15.84 -11.71
N ARG A 112 5.75 -15.72 -10.46
CA ARG A 112 4.56 -16.37 -9.93
C ARG A 112 3.81 -15.41 -9.04
N ASP A 113 2.49 -15.44 -9.15
CA ASP A 113 1.59 -14.69 -8.29
C ASP A 113 1.66 -15.26 -6.86
N THR A 114 1.39 -14.39 -5.89
CA THR A 114 1.22 -14.75 -4.48
C THR A 114 -0.06 -14.10 -3.96
N ALA A 115 -0.37 -14.24 -2.67
CA ALA A 115 -1.63 -13.77 -2.09
C ALA A 115 -1.94 -12.31 -2.45
N MET A 116 -3.06 -12.13 -3.14
CA MET A 116 -3.63 -10.84 -3.52
C MET A 116 -5.10 -10.82 -3.16
N SER A 117 -5.53 -9.75 -2.51
CA SER A 117 -6.95 -9.45 -2.27
C SER A 117 -7.34 -8.19 -3.02
N LYS A 118 -8.58 -8.15 -3.49
CA LYS A 118 -9.21 -6.94 -4.06
C LYS A 118 -9.26 -5.78 -3.04
N LEU A 119 -9.25 -6.09 -1.75
CA LEU A 119 -9.26 -5.10 -0.66
C LEU A 119 -7.89 -4.49 -0.38
N ALA A 120 -6.81 -5.05 -0.94
CA ALA A 120 -5.45 -4.68 -0.60
C ALA A 120 -4.75 -3.95 -1.76
N PRO A 121 -3.84 -3.01 -1.46
CA PRO A 121 -3.07 -2.31 -2.49
C PRO A 121 -1.90 -3.14 -3.06
N PHE A 122 -1.72 -4.38 -2.59
CA PHE A 122 -0.59 -5.24 -2.98
C PHE A 122 -0.72 -5.81 -4.39
N LYS A 123 0.43 -5.98 -5.05
CA LYS A 123 0.68 -6.80 -6.24
C LYS A 123 2.02 -7.53 -6.04
N PRO A 124 2.07 -8.51 -5.11
CA PRO A 124 3.29 -9.20 -4.73
C PRO A 124 3.58 -10.36 -5.68
N GLU A 125 4.85 -10.46 -6.09
CA GLU A 125 5.34 -11.46 -7.03
C GLU A 125 6.47 -12.25 -6.39
N TRP A 126 6.43 -13.57 -6.52
CA TRP A 126 7.62 -14.40 -6.36
C TRP A 126 8.37 -14.41 -7.70
N ILE A 127 9.65 -14.08 -7.69
CA ILE A 127 10.45 -13.93 -8.92
C ILE A 127 11.76 -14.67 -8.76
N LYS A 128 12.01 -15.67 -9.60
CA LYS A 128 13.28 -16.40 -9.63
C LYS A 128 14.26 -15.77 -10.62
N GLU A 129 15.48 -15.50 -10.16
CA GLU A 129 16.57 -15.04 -11.02
C GLU A 129 17.15 -16.21 -11.84
N LEU A 130 16.78 -16.32 -13.12
CA LEU A 130 17.29 -17.36 -14.01
C LEU A 130 18.64 -16.98 -14.65
N ARG A 131 18.96 -15.68 -14.71
CA ARG A 131 20.25 -15.18 -15.20
C ARG A 131 21.31 -15.31 -14.12
N VAL A 132 22.39 -16.03 -14.41
CA VAL A 132 23.57 -16.14 -13.54
C VAL A 132 24.67 -15.23 -14.06
N VAL A 133 25.29 -14.47 -13.18
CA VAL A 133 26.47 -13.63 -13.48
C VAL A 133 27.57 -13.88 -12.45
N SER A 134 28.83 -13.71 -12.86
CA SER A 134 30.00 -13.99 -12.02
C SER A 134 30.62 -12.74 -11.38
N ASP A 135 30.05 -11.55 -11.61
CA ASP A 135 30.57 -10.27 -11.11
C ASP A 135 29.47 -9.40 -10.49
N THR A 136 29.86 -8.21 -10.03
CA THR A 136 28.98 -7.17 -9.49
C THR A 136 29.02 -5.90 -10.34
N ASN A 137 29.40 -6.02 -11.62
CA ASN A 137 29.50 -4.86 -12.49
C ASN A 137 28.09 -4.37 -12.84
N PRO A 138 27.69 -3.14 -12.43
CA PRO A 138 26.36 -2.62 -12.74
C PRO A 138 26.14 -2.36 -14.25
N ASN A 139 27.21 -2.38 -15.06
CA ASN A 139 27.16 -2.29 -16.51
C ASN A 139 27.37 -3.64 -17.20
N ASN A 140 27.24 -4.76 -16.48
CA ASN A 140 27.36 -6.09 -17.07
C ASN A 140 26.32 -6.24 -18.21
N PRO A 141 26.74 -6.60 -19.45
CA PRO A 141 25.85 -6.68 -20.60
C PRO A 141 24.78 -7.78 -20.51
N ASP A 142 24.93 -8.75 -19.60
CA ASP A 142 23.88 -9.73 -19.30
C ASP A 142 22.78 -9.19 -18.37
N VAL A 143 22.96 -8.00 -17.77
CA VAL A 143 22.00 -7.42 -16.84
C VAL A 143 21.07 -6.47 -17.59
N ILE A 144 19.80 -6.86 -17.68
CA ILE A 144 18.79 -6.07 -18.38
C ILE A 144 17.91 -5.36 -17.36
N TYR A 145 18.06 -4.04 -17.28
CA TYR A 145 17.23 -3.16 -16.47
C TYR A 145 15.81 -3.08 -17.02
N ASN A 146 14.81 -3.01 -16.13
CA ASN A 146 13.48 -2.56 -16.53
C ASN A 146 13.47 -1.02 -16.70
N ASN A 147 12.34 -0.46 -17.13
CA ASN A 147 12.17 0.99 -17.28
C ASN A 147 11.71 1.67 -15.98
N GLY A 148 11.84 1.00 -14.84
CA GLY A 148 11.05 1.29 -13.65
C GLY A 148 9.56 0.98 -13.87
N HIS A 149 8.78 1.09 -12.80
CA HIS A 149 7.33 0.90 -12.84
C HIS A 149 6.64 1.75 -11.77
N PHE A 150 5.33 1.96 -11.93
CA PHE A 150 4.58 2.92 -11.11
C PHE A 150 4.40 2.51 -9.65
N MET A 151 4.46 1.22 -9.35
CA MET A 151 4.18 0.73 -8.00
C MET A 151 5.40 0.96 -7.11
N HIS A 152 5.17 1.27 -5.84
CA HIS A 152 6.24 1.14 -4.85
C HIS A 152 6.67 -0.32 -4.78
N GLN A 153 7.92 -0.60 -4.45
CA GLN A 153 8.38 -1.98 -4.31
C GLN A 153 9.22 -2.15 -3.04
N MET A 154 8.72 -3.03 -2.16
CA MET A 154 9.49 -3.68 -1.11
C MET A 154 9.96 -5.02 -1.64
N THR A 155 11.21 -5.40 -1.41
CA THR A 155 11.72 -6.70 -1.86
C THR A 155 12.43 -7.41 -0.72
N PHE A 156 12.11 -8.69 -0.56
CA PHE A 156 12.81 -9.60 0.32
C PHE A 156 13.65 -10.56 -0.51
N PHE A 157 14.91 -10.77 -0.13
CA PHE A 157 15.85 -11.59 -0.88
C PHE A 157 16.03 -12.96 -0.26
N VAL A 158 16.05 -14.00 -1.09
CA VAL A 158 16.39 -15.38 -0.71
C VAL A 158 17.46 -15.91 -1.66
N GLY A 159 18.58 -16.34 -1.08
CA GLY A 159 19.73 -16.80 -1.84
C GLY A 159 20.67 -15.69 -2.31
N PRO A 160 21.65 -16.03 -3.17
CA PRO A 160 22.71 -15.11 -3.57
C PRO A 160 22.31 -14.21 -4.76
N VAL A 161 21.42 -13.25 -4.51
CA VAL A 161 20.88 -12.34 -5.53
C VAL A 161 21.70 -11.05 -5.63
N ASN A 162 22.07 -10.60 -6.83
CA ASN A 162 22.51 -9.22 -7.06
C ASN A 162 21.30 -8.33 -7.32
N PHE A 163 21.26 -7.16 -6.68
CA PHE A 163 20.26 -6.13 -6.91
C PHE A 163 20.88 -4.93 -7.63
N TYR A 164 20.35 -4.62 -8.80
CA TYR A 164 20.80 -3.54 -9.67
C TYR A 164 19.78 -2.41 -9.70
N TYR A 165 20.23 -1.16 -9.66
CA TYR A 165 19.35 0.00 -9.80
C TYR A 165 20.08 1.19 -10.44
N GLU A 166 19.32 2.13 -11.00
CA GLU A 166 19.84 3.32 -11.64
C GLU A 166 19.23 4.59 -11.04
N VAL A 167 20.08 5.47 -10.51
CA VAL A 167 19.67 6.74 -9.90
C VAL A 167 20.50 7.87 -10.50
N GLY A 168 19.83 8.88 -11.05
CA GLY A 168 20.49 10.05 -11.65
C GLY A 168 21.44 9.69 -12.80
N GLY A 169 21.09 8.69 -13.61
CA GLY A 169 21.92 8.20 -14.73
C GLY A 169 23.11 7.34 -14.33
N LYS A 170 23.30 7.06 -13.03
CA LYS A 170 24.37 6.19 -12.52
C LYS A 170 23.78 4.85 -12.08
N LYS A 171 24.38 3.76 -12.57
CA LYS A 171 24.02 2.39 -12.24
C LYS A 171 24.80 1.87 -11.02
N TYR A 172 24.12 1.09 -10.19
CA TYR A 172 24.62 0.49 -8.96
C TYR A 172 24.29 -1.00 -8.93
N CYS A 173 25.10 -1.78 -8.20
CA CYS A 173 24.88 -3.20 -7.95
C CYS A 173 25.20 -3.50 -6.49
N GLU A 174 24.30 -4.23 -5.83
CA GLU A 174 24.38 -4.57 -4.41
C GLU A 174 24.18 -6.07 -4.23
N GLN A 175 25.15 -6.73 -3.59
CA GLN A 175 25.09 -8.18 -3.39
C GLN A 175 24.18 -8.50 -2.21
N MET A 176 22.99 -9.04 -2.46
CA MET A 176 22.01 -9.45 -1.45
C MET A 176 22.13 -10.92 -1.06
N SER A 177 21.74 -11.24 0.17
CA SER A 177 21.67 -12.59 0.72
C SER A 177 20.33 -12.84 1.41
N THR A 178 20.04 -14.10 1.75
CA THR A 178 18.80 -14.46 2.46
C THR A 178 18.59 -13.63 3.73
N GLY A 179 17.46 -12.93 3.80
CA GLY A 179 17.12 -12.06 4.92
C GLY A 179 17.32 -10.57 4.63
N ASP A 180 18.11 -10.22 3.61
CA ASP A 180 18.25 -8.86 3.15
C ASP A 180 16.93 -8.35 2.55
N SER A 181 16.79 -7.03 2.47
CA SER A 181 15.65 -6.39 1.83
C SER A 181 16.02 -5.05 1.22
N ASN A 182 15.16 -4.55 0.33
CA ASN A 182 15.20 -3.16 -0.10
C ASN A 182 13.80 -2.56 -0.22
N TYR A 183 13.75 -1.22 -0.23
CA TYR A 183 12.66 -0.45 -0.81
C TYR A 183 13.19 0.35 -2.00
N ILE A 184 12.42 0.45 -3.07
CA ILE A 184 12.73 1.26 -4.25
C ILE A 184 11.53 2.12 -4.64
N THR A 185 11.81 3.38 -4.96
CA THR A 185 10.81 4.39 -5.34
C THR A 185 10.26 4.09 -6.75
N PRO A 186 8.98 4.40 -7.02
CA PRO A 186 8.39 4.27 -8.35
C PRO A 186 9.27 4.88 -9.45
N PHE A 187 9.25 4.23 -10.61
CA PHE A 187 9.96 4.60 -11.84
C PHE A 187 11.50 4.59 -11.78
N ILE A 188 12.12 4.12 -10.69
CA ILE A 188 13.57 3.86 -10.68
C ILE A 188 13.85 2.56 -11.45
N PRO A 189 14.65 2.58 -12.53
CA PRO A 189 15.07 1.38 -13.24
C PRO A 189 15.84 0.42 -12.33
N HIS A 190 15.53 -0.87 -12.42
CA HIS A 190 16.20 -1.90 -11.62
C HIS A 190 16.19 -3.28 -12.29
N SER A 191 17.05 -4.18 -11.78
CA SER A 191 17.14 -5.59 -12.18
C SER A 191 17.71 -6.46 -11.06
N PHE A 192 17.69 -7.76 -11.29
CA PHE A 192 18.17 -8.81 -10.40
C PHE A 192 18.81 -9.93 -11.22
N THR A 193 19.85 -10.54 -10.66
CA THR A 193 20.49 -11.76 -11.20
C THR A 193 20.93 -12.65 -10.06
N SER A 194 21.12 -13.94 -10.33
CA SER A 194 21.80 -14.85 -9.40
C SER A 194 23.32 -14.70 -9.53
N ARG A 195 24.04 -14.86 -8.41
CA ARG A 195 25.50 -15.05 -8.42
C ARG A 195 25.91 -16.52 -8.53
N ASP A 196 24.99 -17.45 -8.32
CA ASP A 196 25.26 -18.88 -8.25
C ASP A 196 24.15 -19.68 -8.95
N GLY A 197 24.50 -20.47 -9.95
CA GLY A 197 23.55 -21.32 -10.68
C GLY A 197 23.16 -22.60 -9.95
N LEU A 198 23.85 -22.96 -8.86
CA LEU A 198 23.59 -24.16 -8.07
C LEU A 198 22.71 -23.90 -6.85
N GLN A 199 22.69 -22.65 -6.36
CA GLN A 199 21.84 -22.24 -5.25
C GLN A 199 20.56 -21.60 -5.76
N GLU A 200 19.46 -21.86 -5.04
CA GLU A 200 18.21 -21.17 -5.30
C GLU A 200 18.36 -19.68 -4.97
N ALA A 201 18.03 -18.84 -5.94
CA ALA A 201 18.04 -17.38 -5.86
C ALA A 201 16.69 -16.86 -6.37
N TYR A 202 15.93 -16.25 -5.47
CA TYR A 202 14.66 -15.60 -5.80
C TYR A 202 14.44 -14.38 -4.91
N ILE A 203 13.52 -13.54 -5.34
CA ILE A 203 12.99 -12.45 -4.55
C ILE A 203 11.49 -12.60 -4.34
N VAL A 204 11.01 -12.03 -3.24
CA VAL A 204 9.59 -11.73 -3.06
C VAL A 204 9.43 -10.23 -3.28
N ALA A 205 9.03 -9.85 -4.49
CA ALA A 205 8.85 -8.47 -4.93
C ALA A 205 7.43 -8.00 -4.58
N ILE A 206 7.29 -7.39 -3.42
CA ILE A 206 6.02 -6.93 -2.85
C ILE A 206 5.77 -5.51 -3.34
N THR A 207 5.16 -5.40 -4.51
CA THR A 207 4.78 -4.10 -5.05
C THR A 207 3.43 -3.65 -4.49
N PHE A 208 3.22 -2.34 -4.35
CA PHE A 208 1.97 -1.79 -3.81
C PHE A 208 1.69 -0.35 -4.25
N GLY A 209 0.40 -0.01 -4.29
CA GLY A 209 -0.08 1.35 -4.56
C GLY A 209 -0.07 2.22 -3.31
N GLY A 210 0.38 3.47 -3.45
CA GLY A 210 0.28 4.51 -2.42
C GLY A 210 -0.84 5.51 -2.69
N ASP A 211 -0.79 6.69 -2.05
CA ASP A 211 -1.78 7.76 -2.23
C ASP A 211 -1.84 8.28 -3.68
N VAL A 212 -0.70 8.36 -4.37
CA VAL A 212 -0.66 8.74 -5.80
C VAL A 212 -1.43 7.76 -6.68
N ARG A 213 -1.42 6.46 -6.35
CA ARG A 213 -2.22 5.46 -7.08
C ARG A 213 -3.71 5.63 -6.81
N ARG A 214 -4.09 6.05 -5.60
CA ARG A 214 -5.50 6.31 -5.24
C ARG A 214 -6.05 7.55 -5.96
N ALA A 215 -5.25 8.62 -6.04
CA ALA A 215 -5.61 9.86 -6.75
C ALA A 215 -5.50 9.75 -8.29
N GLN A 216 -5.26 8.55 -8.84
CA GLN A 216 -4.86 8.41 -10.25
C GLN A 216 -5.93 8.92 -11.23
N LYS A 217 -7.22 8.69 -10.96
CA LYS A 217 -8.31 9.17 -11.85
C LYS A 217 -8.27 10.69 -12.02
N GLU A 218 -8.18 11.41 -10.91
CA GLU A 218 -8.10 12.87 -10.89
C GLU A 218 -6.81 13.37 -11.56
N ILE A 219 -5.67 12.72 -11.29
CA ILE A 219 -4.39 13.03 -11.93
C ILE A 219 -4.49 12.93 -13.47
N TYR A 220 -5.19 11.92 -13.98
CA TYR A 220 -5.40 11.75 -15.41
C TYR A 220 -6.31 12.84 -15.98
N ALA A 221 -7.40 13.18 -15.29
CA ALA A 221 -8.32 14.22 -15.71
C ALA A 221 -7.70 15.63 -15.72
N LEU A 222 -6.84 15.93 -14.73
CA LEU A 222 -6.17 17.24 -14.61
C LEU A 222 -5.04 17.42 -15.64
N GLY A 223 -4.40 16.33 -16.07
CA GLY A 223 -3.31 16.35 -17.03
C GLY A 223 -1.97 16.84 -16.46
N SER A 224 -0.88 16.61 -17.20
CA SER A 224 0.48 16.79 -16.69
C SER A 224 0.80 18.21 -16.23
N ASP A 225 0.25 19.22 -16.90
CA ASP A 225 0.65 20.62 -16.67
C ASP A 225 0.10 21.17 -15.36
N LYS A 226 -1.10 20.73 -14.96
CA LYS A 226 -1.66 21.03 -13.64
C LYS A 226 -0.94 20.23 -12.56
N ILE A 227 -0.72 18.94 -12.79
CA ILE A 227 -0.08 18.04 -11.81
C ILE A 227 1.35 18.46 -11.48
N LYS A 228 2.13 18.95 -12.45
CA LYS A 228 3.48 19.48 -12.19
C LYS A 228 3.51 20.61 -11.15
N LYS A 229 2.42 21.37 -10.98
CA LYS A 229 2.33 22.45 -10.00
C LYS A 229 2.19 21.96 -8.56
N TYR A 230 1.76 20.71 -8.35
CA TYR A 230 1.69 20.08 -7.03
C TYR A 230 3.04 19.47 -6.58
N VAL A 231 4.06 19.46 -7.44
CA VAL A 231 5.34 18.83 -7.12
C VAL A 231 6.19 19.76 -6.26
N LEU A 232 6.39 19.36 -5.00
CA LEU A 232 7.31 20.01 -4.07
C LEU A 232 8.76 19.60 -4.34
N ASP A 233 9.70 20.53 -4.15
CA ASP A 233 11.13 20.25 -4.23
C ASP A 233 11.63 19.61 -2.92
N ILE A 234 11.20 18.39 -2.66
CA ILE A 234 11.46 17.69 -1.38
C ILE A 234 12.96 17.49 -1.06
N ARG A 235 13.86 17.67 -2.04
CA ARG A 235 15.31 17.57 -1.82
C ARG A 235 15.85 18.78 -1.06
N ASP A 236 15.10 19.88 -1.06
CA ASP A 236 15.34 21.09 -0.30
C ASP A 236 14.12 21.36 0.59
N GLU A 237 14.24 21.00 1.88
CA GLU A 237 13.15 21.09 2.86
C GLU A 237 12.61 22.52 2.99
N ASP A 238 13.49 23.52 3.05
CA ASP A 238 13.10 24.92 3.22
C ASP A 238 12.37 25.46 1.99
N LYS A 239 12.79 25.05 0.79
CA LYS A 239 12.10 25.35 -0.45
C LYS A 239 10.72 24.70 -0.53
N ALA A 240 10.62 23.41 -0.19
CA ALA A 240 9.34 22.69 -0.17
C ALA A 240 8.34 23.35 0.81
N VAL A 241 8.81 23.75 2.00
CA VAL A 241 8.00 24.48 2.98
C VAL A 241 7.56 25.84 2.45
N SER A 242 8.44 26.61 1.80
CA SER A 242 8.04 27.87 1.16
C SER A 242 7.01 27.69 0.05
N GLN A 243 7.13 26.63 -0.77
CA GLN A 243 6.14 26.31 -1.80
C GLN A 243 4.77 26.02 -1.17
N LEU A 244 4.72 25.28 -0.06
CA LEU A 244 3.50 25.03 0.68
C LEU A 244 2.89 26.31 1.26
N ILE A 245 3.71 27.18 1.89
CA ILE A 245 3.24 28.47 2.40
C ILE A 245 2.61 29.31 1.29
N GLN A 246 3.30 29.45 0.14
CA GLN A 246 2.76 30.18 -1.01
C GLN A 246 1.46 29.54 -1.52
N GLN A 247 1.41 28.22 -1.65
CA GLN A 247 0.21 27.51 -2.08
C GLN A 247 -0.98 27.76 -1.15
N HIS A 248 -0.78 27.72 0.16
CA HIS A 248 -1.84 28.01 1.12
C HIS A 248 -2.25 29.50 1.12
N MET A 249 -1.31 30.42 0.94
CA MET A 249 -1.65 31.84 0.74
C MET A 249 -2.51 32.04 -0.50
N ASP A 250 -2.15 31.40 -1.61
CA ASP A 250 -2.91 31.49 -2.86
C ASP A 250 -4.32 30.90 -2.70
N ASN A 251 -4.47 29.78 -1.98
CA ASN A 251 -5.77 29.18 -1.66
C ASN A 251 -6.68 30.13 -0.84
N GLU A 252 -6.08 30.92 0.05
CA GLU A 252 -6.78 31.90 0.89
C GLU A 252 -6.90 33.29 0.21
N ASN A 253 -6.38 33.46 -1.01
CA ASN A 253 -6.24 34.74 -1.70
C ASN A 253 -5.48 35.80 -0.88
N LEU A 254 -4.52 35.38 -0.06
CA LEU A 254 -3.72 36.26 0.79
C LEU A 254 -2.50 36.80 0.02
N THR A 255 -2.41 38.13 -0.06
CA THR A 255 -1.18 38.78 -0.52
C THR A 255 -0.21 39.00 0.65
N LYS A 256 1.08 39.18 0.36
CA LYS A 256 2.09 39.51 1.38
C LYS A 256 1.69 40.69 2.27
N LYS A 257 1.03 41.71 1.70
CA LYS A 257 0.59 42.92 2.41
C LYS A 257 -0.53 42.66 3.43
N MET A 258 -1.22 41.53 3.32
CA MET A 258 -2.29 41.14 4.23
C MET A 258 -1.77 40.31 5.42
N ILE A 259 -0.50 39.90 5.38
CA ILE A 259 0.14 39.18 6.49
C ILE A 259 0.58 40.21 7.54
N PRO A 260 0.23 40.02 8.83
CA PRO A 260 0.63 40.93 9.90
C PRO A 260 2.16 41.06 10.03
N ASP A 261 2.66 42.27 10.26
CA ASP A 261 4.09 42.60 10.35
C ASP A 261 4.90 41.78 11.36
N ARG A 262 4.24 41.17 12.36
CA ARG A 262 4.88 40.26 13.32
C ARG A 262 5.41 38.97 12.66
N VAL A 263 4.91 38.62 11.47
CA VAL A 263 5.39 37.49 10.66
C VAL A 263 6.19 38.02 9.48
N ASN A 264 7.47 37.67 9.41
CA ASN A 264 8.34 38.07 8.31
C ASN A 264 8.06 37.23 7.06
N ILE A 265 7.00 37.57 6.31
CA ILE A 265 6.55 36.79 5.17
C ILE A 265 7.61 36.71 4.04
N ASP A 266 8.42 37.74 3.86
CA ASP A 266 9.48 37.73 2.85
C ASP A 266 10.56 36.69 3.19
N GLN A 267 10.89 36.49 4.47
CA GLN A 267 11.77 35.38 4.89
C GLN A 267 11.12 34.02 4.66
N LEU A 268 9.82 33.88 4.92
CA LEU A 268 9.12 32.60 4.75
C LEU A 268 8.98 32.18 3.28
N LEU A 269 8.88 33.14 2.37
CA LEU A 269 8.81 32.90 0.93
C LEU A 269 10.18 32.87 0.25
N ASP A 270 11.26 33.26 0.94
CA ASP A 270 12.63 33.06 0.46
C ASP A 270 13.03 31.59 0.56
N PHE A 271 13.18 30.93 -0.59
CA PHE A 271 13.49 29.50 -0.70
C PHE A 271 14.86 29.12 -0.12
N SER A 272 15.76 30.09 0.11
CA SER A 272 17.09 29.85 0.68
C SER A 272 17.15 29.93 2.21
N LYS A 273 16.07 30.39 2.85
CA LYS A 273 16.04 30.67 4.29
C LYS A 273 15.42 29.53 5.06
N LYS A 274 16.01 29.23 6.22
CA LYS A 274 15.46 28.27 7.15
C LYS A 274 14.18 28.77 7.81
N LYS A 275 13.20 27.89 7.97
CA LYS A 275 11.96 28.15 8.72
C LYS A 275 12.08 27.54 10.11
N THR A 276 11.85 28.35 11.15
CA THR A 276 11.84 27.86 12.53
C THR A 276 10.48 27.25 12.88
N VAL A 277 10.42 26.45 13.94
CA VAL A 277 9.13 25.90 14.44
C VAL A 277 8.15 27.04 14.75
N ARG A 278 8.64 28.13 15.34
CA ARG A 278 7.84 29.31 15.64
C ARG A 278 7.28 29.97 14.37
N ASP A 279 8.09 30.08 13.33
CA ASP A 279 7.63 30.60 12.03
C ASP A 279 6.46 29.79 11.49
N ILE A 280 6.59 28.46 11.50
CA ILE A 280 5.54 27.53 11.06
C ILE A 280 4.28 27.68 11.92
N GLU A 281 4.41 27.74 13.24
CA GLU A 281 3.27 27.92 14.14
C GLU A 281 2.55 29.25 13.94
N GLU A 282 3.29 30.34 13.72
CA GLU A 282 2.71 31.66 13.54
C GLU A 282 1.99 31.79 12.19
N ILE A 283 2.59 31.32 11.10
CA ILE A 283 1.97 31.39 9.76
C ILE A 283 0.78 30.41 9.64
N SER A 284 0.86 29.21 10.23
CA SER A 284 -0.24 28.24 10.19
C SER A 284 -1.53 28.78 10.82
N LYS A 285 -1.40 29.57 11.90
CA LYS A 285 -2.55 30.25 12.52
C LYS A 285 -3.21 31.28 11.60
N ILE A 286 -2.41 31.99 10.81
CA ILE A 286 -2.92 32.99 9.84
C ILE A 286 -3.62 32.29 8.67
N LEU A 287 -3.04 31.18 8.21
CA LEU A 287 -3.56 30.35 7.11
C LEU A 287 -4.69 29.39 7.54
N ASN A 288 -5.07 29.39 8.81
CA ASN A 288 -6.07 28.48 9.39
C ASN A 288 -5.81 26.98 9.10
N ILE A 289 -4.55 26.57 9.21
CA ILE A 289 -4.11 25.17 9.04
C ILE A 289 -3.37 24.69 10.29
N VAL A 290 -3.14 23.38 10.39
CA VAL A 290 -2.26 22.86 11.45
C VAL A 290 -0.79 22.92 11.00
N PRO A 291 0.18 23.12 11.90
CA PRO A 291 1.60 23.16 11.55
C PRO A 291 2.09 21.98 10.70
N SER A 292 1.55 20.79 10.93
CA SER A 292 1.89 19.57 10.18
C SER A 292 1.55 19.64 8.69
N ASP A 293 0.63 20.52 8.27
CA ASP A 293 0.28 20.70 6.85
C ASP A 293 1.42 21.40 6.07
N LEU A 294 2.32 22.08 6.78
CA LEU A 294 3.53 22.70 6.23
C LEU A 294 4.79 21.84 6.40
N MET A 295 4.68 20.65 7.00
CA MET A 295 5.84 19.79 7.28
C MET A 295 6.02 18.73 6.21
N VAL A 296 7.26 18.57 5.72
CA VAL A 296 7.63 17.52 4.77
C VAL A 296 8.68 16.57 5.37
N PRO A 297 8.71 15.29 4.98
CA PRO A 297 9.76 14.38 5.44
C PRO A 297 11.13 14.87 4.97
N LYS A 298 12.10 14.95 5.89
CA LYS A 298 13.49 15.27 5.55
C LYS A 298 14.05 14.30 4.52
N TYR A 299 14.52 14.83 3.40
CA TYR A 299 15.14 14.04 2.33
C TYR A 299 16.54 13.55 2.72
N GLN A 300 16.86 12.33 2.28
CA GLN A 300 18.21 11.77 2.29
C GLN A 300 18.43 11.09 0.94
N LYS A 301 19.66 11.14 0.40
CA LYS A 301 19.97 10.59 -0.93
C LYS A 301 19.64 9.09 -1.04
N ASN A 302 19.79 8.34 0.04
CA ASN A 302 19.45 6.91 0.13
C ASN A 302 17.93 6.64 0.30
N HIS A 303 17.05 7.65 0.26
CA HIS A 303 15.59 7.43 0.30
C HIS A 303 14.99 7.02 -1.05
N GLU A 304 15.76 7.15 -2.14
CA GLU A 304 15.33 6.70 -3.46
C GLU A 304 15.37 5.17 -3.55
N VAL A 305 16.46 4.59 -3.03
CA VAL A 305 16.67 3.15 -2.87
C VAL A 305 17.22 2.90 -1.46
N VAL A 306 16.39 2.32 -0.59
CA VAL A 306 16.76 1.97 0.78
C VAL A 306 17.15 0.50 0.81
N ILE A 307 18.35 0.20 1.31
CA ILE A 307 18.85 -1.17 1.45
C ILE A 307 19.02 -1.49 2.93
N ASN A 308 18.56 -2.67 3.34
CA ASN A 308 18.71 -3.15 4.70
C ASN A 308 19.27 -4.57 4.70
N LYS A 309 20.51 -4.69 5.18
CA LYS A 309 21.17 -5.97 5.43
C LYS A 309 20.68 -6.57 6.74
N ARG A 310 20.35 -7.87 6.74
CA ARG A 310 19.94 -8.52 8.00
C ARG A 310 21.10 -8.51 8.99
N SER A 311 20.80 -8.15 10.24
CA SER A 311 21.81 -8.02 11.30
C SER A 311 21.33 -8.71 12.58
N GLU A 312 22.05 -9.74 13.01
CA GLU A 312 21.76 -10.48 14.25
C GLU A 312 21.77 -9.59 15.49
N THR A 313 22.65 -8.59 15.52
CA THR A 313 22.77 -7.62 16.61
C THR A 313 21.59 -6.64 16.71
N LYS A 314 20.76 -6.55 15.66
CA LYS A 314 19.59 -5.65 15.62
C LYS A 314 18.26 -6.40 15.77
N ALA A 315 18.32 -7.70 16.05
CA ALA A 315 17.13 -8.50 16.29
C ALA A 315 16.43 -8.06 17.59
N MET A 316 15.11 -8.05 17.57
CA MET A 316 14.28 -7.87 18.77
C MET A 316 13.55 -9.16 19.11
N TYR A 317 13.30 -9.38 20.40
CA TYR A 317 12.42 -10.45 20.87
C TYR A 317 11.04 -9.87 21.17
N TYR A 318 9.99 -10.61 20.81
CA TYR A 318 8.61 -10.18 21.02
C TYR A 318 7.81 -11.27 21.75
N PRO A 319 6.92 -10.91 22.69
CA PRO A 319 6.64 -9.54 23.16
C PRO A 319 7.78 -8.93 23.99
N GLU A 320 8.56 -9.76 24.66
CA GLU A 320 9.70 -9.37 25.48
C GLU A 320 10.79 -10.45 25.46
N LYS A 321 11.95 -10.20 26.08
CA LYS A 321 13.12 -11.08 25.96
C LYS A 321 12.96 -12.39 26.75
N GLU A 322 12.29 -12.32 27.89
CA GLU A 322 12.11 -13.39 28.87
C GLU A 322 11.03 -14.38 28.43
N ASN A 323 9.89 -13.89 27.92
CA ASN A 323 8.78 -14.70 27.41
C ASN A 323 8.55 -14.42 25.91
N LYS A 324 9.52 -14.82 25.09
CA LYS A 324 9.56 -14.55 23.64
C LYS A 324 8.80 -15.60 22.83
N SER A 325 7.84 -15.15 22.04
CA SER A 325 7.16 -15.93 21.00
C SER A 325 7.84 -15.78 19.64
N TYR A 326 8.53 -14.66 19.40
CA TYR A 326 9.22 -14.40 18.14
C TYR A 326 10.59 -13.76 18.33
N LYS A 327 11.47 -13.97 17.34
CA LYS A 327 12.64 -13.13 17.08
C LYS A 327 12.40 -12.39 15.76
N ILE A 328 12.42 -11.06 15.80
CA ILE A 328 12.03 -10.20 14.69
C ILE A 328 13.24 -9.38 14.25
N TYR A 329 13.49 -9.35 12.94
CA TYR A 329 14.42 -8.41 12.31
C TYR A 329 13.61 -7.40 11.52
N HIS A 330 13.81 -6.11 11.79
CA HIS A 330 13.28 -5.09 10.91
C HIS A 330 13.95 -5.18 9.54
N ALA A 331 13.14 -5.31 8.50
CA ALA A 331 13.56 -5.18 7.12
C ALA A 331 13.48 -3.71 6.69
N SER A 332 13.60 -3.45 5.38
CA SER A 332 13.65 -2.09 4.83
C SER A 332 12.43 -1.24 5.22
N ARG A 333 12.67 0.05 5.44
CA ARG A 333 11.66 1.05 5.80
C ARG A 333 12.03 2.36 5.13
N ALA A 334 11.05 3.15 4.72
CA ALA A 334 11.27 4.47 4.15
C ALA A 334 10.49 5.50 4.98
N ASN A 335 11.15 6.54 5.48
CA ASN A 335 10.50 7.55 6.32
C ASN A 335 9.37 8.31 5.58
N LYS A 336 9.52 8.52 4.27
CA LYS A 336 8.51 9.10 3.38
C LYS A 336 7.27 8.22 3.17
N LEU A 337 7.35 6.94 3.57
CA LEU A 337 6.23 6.01 3.62
C LEU A 337 6.13 5.48 5.06
N PRO A 338 5.66 6.29 6.02
CA PRO A 338 5.68 5.93 7.43
C PRO A 338 4.91 4.63 7.72
N ASN A 339 3.92 4.30 6.88
CA ASN A 339 3.10 3.09 6.99
C ASN A 339 3.68 1.87 6.25
N LEU A 340 4.84 1.98 5.60
CA LEU A 340 5.59 0.82 5.11
C LEU A 340 6.40 0.23 6.27
N LYS A 341 5.96 -0.92 6.78
CA LYS A 341 6.69 -1.70 7.79
C LYS A 341 6.99 -3.08 7.25
N SER A 342 8.19 -3.60 7.46
CA SER A 342 8.53 -4.95 7.03
C SER A 342 9.43 -5.67 8.04
N PHE A 343 9.29 -6.99 8.07
CA PHE A 343 9.86 -7.84 9.11
C PHE A 343 10.25 -9.21 8.56
N ASP A 344 11.45 -9.67 8.89
CA ASP A 344 11.82 -11.09 8.88
C ASP A 344 11.50 -11.64 10.28
N VAL A 345 10.55 -12.58 10.38
CA VAL A 345 10.03 -13.10 11.65
C VAL A 345 10.39 -14.57 11.79
N HIS A 346 11.14 -14.88 12.85
CA HIS A 346 11.43 -16.22 13.29
C HIS A 346 10.48 -16.61 14.43
N VAL A 347 9.75 -17.71 14.28
CA VAL A 347 8.77 -18.21 15.24
C VAL A 347 9.46 -19.11 16.26
N LEU A 348 9.35 -18.77 17.54
CA LEU A 348 10.07 -19.45 18.64
C LEU A 348 9.16 -20.30 19.53
N THR A 349 7.84 -20.13 19.42
CA THR A 349 6.86 -20.86 20.24
C THR A 349 6.14 -21.94 19.43
N ALA A 350 5.84 -23.08 20.05
CA ALA A 350 4.94 -24.10 19.52
C ALA A 350 3.46 -23.86 19.89
N GLU A 351 3.20 -22.97 20.84
CA GLU A 351 1.84 -22.58 21.24
C GLU A 351 1.75 -21.06 21.36
N ILE A 352 1.01 -20.43 20.44
CA ILE A 352 0.87 -18.97 20.46
C ILE A 352 -0.28 -18.52 21.36
N LYS A 353 0.05 -17.68 22.34
CA LYS A 353 -0.91 -17.04 23.25
C LYS A 353 -1.52 -15.81 22.58
N GLU A 354 -2.81 -15.56 22.79
CA GLU A 354 -3.52 -14.43 22.16
C GLU A 354 -2.93 -13.06 22.52
N ARG A 355 -2.40 -12.90 23.74
CA ARG A 355 -1.68 -11.68 24.16
C ARG A 355 -0.43 -11.38 23.31
N ASP A 356 0.12 -12.40 22.64
CA ASP A 356 1.29 -12.29 21.78
C ASP A 356 0.90 -12.18 20.30
N PHE A 357 -0.39 -12.05 19.98
CA PHE A 357 -0.83 -11.82 18.61
C PHE A 357 -0.40 -10.44 18.12
N PHE A 358 -0.11 -10.35 16.84
CA PHE A 358 0.05 -9.09 16.14
C PHE A 358 -1.34 -8.49 15.85
N LYS A 359 -1.45 -7.17 16.06
CA LYS A 359 -2.60 -6.35 15.67
C LYS A 359 -2.11 -5.03 15.08
N THR A 360 -2.65 -4.61 13.94
CA THR A 360 -2.21 -3.40 13.25
C THR A 360 -3.32 -2.81 12.39
N SER A 361 -3.34 -1.49 12.19
CA SER A 361 -4.26 -0.81 11.26
C SER A 361 -3.86 -0.94 9.78
N LEU A 362 -2.77 -1.66 9.48
CA LEU A 362 -2.21 -1.80 8.14
C LEU A 362 -2.65 -3.10 7.48
N HIS A 363 -2.70 -3.11 6.15
CA HIS A 363 -2.82 -4.33 5.37
C HIS A 363 -1.53 -5.14 5.50
N ASN A 364 -1.62 -6.46 5.64
CA ASN A 364 -0.45 -7.33 5.79
C ASN A 364 -0.35 -8.29 4.61
N TYR A 365 0.84 -8.42 4.05
CA TYR A 365 1.25 -9.53 3.18
C TYR A 365 2.26 -10.37 3.96
N ILE A 366 2.07 -11.69 3.96
CA ILE A 366 2.91 -12.67 4.66
C ILE A 366 3.35 -13.72 3.65
N PHE A 367 4.59 -14.18 3.75
CA PHE A 367 5.15 -15.24 2.92
C PHE A 367 6.00 -16.19 3.76
N ASN A 368 5.72 -17.50 3.70
CA ASN A 368 6.59 -18.50 4.33
C ASN A 368 7.79 -18.78 3.41
N TYR A 369 8.90 -18.09 3.65
CA TYR A 369 10.16 -18.34 2.93
C TYR A 369 11.01 -19.44 3.59
N GLY A 370 10.60 -19.91 4.77
CA GLY A 370 11.27 -20.97 5.51
C GLY A 370 11.22 -22.31 4.77
N LYS A 371 11.92 -23.30 5.33
CA LYS A 371 11.93 -24.69 4.79
C LYS A 371 10.97 -25.62 5.52
N ILE A 372 10.20 -25.10 6.46
CA ILE A 372 9.28 -25.86 7.30
C ILE A 372 7.94 -25.15 7.37
N ASP A 373 6.90 -25.92 7.64
CA ASP A 373 5.54 -25.42 7.76
C ASP A 373 5.38 -24.62 9.05
N VAL A 374 4.49 -23.63 9.01
CA VAL A 374 4.12 -22.81 10.17
C VAL A 374 2.61 -22.75 10.29
N SER A 375 2.10 -22.88 11.52
CA SER A 375 0.68 -22.68 11.77
C SER A 375 0.41 -21.21 12.02
N MET A 376 -0.44 -20.60 11.20
CA MET A 376 -0.99 -19.29 11.42
C MET A 376 -2.33 -19.41 12.13
N VAL A 377 -2.52 -18.60 13.15
CA VAL A 377 -3.75 -18.55 13.95
C VAL A 377 -4.29 -17.13 13.94
N TRP A 378 -5.61 -16.96 13.81
CA TRP A 378 -6.23 -15.65 13.93
C TRP A 378 -7.63 -15.70 14.54
N ILE A 379 -8.09 -14.55 15.02
CA ILE A 379 -9.46 -14.36 15.51
C ILE A 379 -10.22 -13.49 14.52
N SER A 380 -11.40 -13.95 14.12
CA SER A 380 -12.37 -13.18 13.34
C SER A 380 -13.78 -13.47 13.85
N ASN A 381 -14.60 -12.44 14.03
CA ASN A 381 -15.97 -12.57 14.56
C ASN A 381 -16.06 -13.46 15.82
N ASN A 382 -15.14 -13.26 16.76
CA ASN A 382 -14.99 -14.03 18.00
C ASN A 382 -14.78 -15.55 17.81
N LYS A 383 -14.38 -15.99 16.62
CA LYS A 383 -14.01 -17.38 16.32
C LYS A 383 -12.52 -17.46 16.03
N ARG A 384 -11.89 -18.53 16.55
CA ARG A 384 -10.49 -18.87 16.30
C ARG A 384 -10.40 -19.70 15.02
N TYR A 385 -9.49 -19.31 14.15
CA TYR A 385 -9.18 -20.01 12.92
C TYR A 385 -7.69 -20.39 12.91
N VAL A 386 -7.37 -21.46 12.19
CA VAL A 386 -6.01 -21.99 12.05
C VAL A 386 -5.80 -22.35 10.58
N GLN A 387 -4.64 -21.98 10.04
CA GLN A 387 -4.20 -22.32 8.68
C GLN A 387 -2.74 -22.76 8.72
N LEU A 388 -2.44 -23.93 8.15
CA LEU A 388 -1.08 -24.37 7.93
C LEU A 388 -0.51 -23.65 6.70
N LEU A 389 0.68 -23.06 6.83
CA LEU A 389 1.40 -22.41 5.75
C LEU A 389 2.67 -23.22 5.44
N ASN A 390 2.67 -23.90 4.31
CA ASN A 390 3.82 -24.60 3.76
C ASN A 390 4.86 -23.61 3.22
N PRO A 391 6.13 -24.03 3.04
CA PRO A 391 7.12 -23.27 2.30
C PRO A 391 6.62 -22.78 0.93
N GLY A 392 6.64 -21.48 0.73
CA GLY A 392 6.15 -20.81 -0.48
C GLY A 392 4.70 -20.36 -0.43
N ASP A 393 3.93 -20.73 0.60
CA ASP A 393 2.58 -20.22 0.80
C ASP A 393 2.61 -18.74 1.20
N SER A 394 1.53 -18.05 0.87
CA SER A 394 1.37 -16.63 1.14
C SER A 394 -0.01 -16.30 1.67
N VAL A 395 -0.09 -15.20 2.42
CA VAL A 395 -1.32 -14.77 3.09
C VAL A 395 -1.48 -13.26 3.01
N TYR A 396 -2.70 -12.80 2.76
CA TYR A 396 -3.14 -11.44 3.03
C TYR A 396 -3.98 -11.40 4.31
N VAL A 397 -3.75 -10.38 5.15
CA VAL A 397 -4.54 -10.13 6.38
C VAL A 397 -5.06 -8.69 6.38
N GLN A 398 -6.37 -8.56 6.59
CA GLN A 398 -7.04 -7.27 6.72
C GLN A 398 -6.54 -6.47 7.94
N PRO A 399 -6.64 -5.14 7.92
CA PRO A 399 -6.43 -4.30 9.11
C PRO A 399 -7.22 -4.80 10.32
N PHE A 400 -6.63 -4.66 11.51
CA PHE A 400 -7.17 -4.96 12.84
C PHE A 400 -7.53 -6.42 13.15
N VAL A 401 -7.31 -7.36 12.23
CA VAL A 401 -7.37 -8.80 12.53
C VAL A 401 -6.21 -9.16 13.48
N ASN A 402 -6.53 -9.84 14.59
CA ASN A 402 -5.50 -10.35 15.51
C ASN A 402 -5.00 -11.69 14.98
N TYR A 403 -3.69 -11.82 14.77
CA TYR A 403 -3.09 -13.07 14.28
C TYR A 403 -1.73 -13.36 14.91
N GLY A 404 -1.33 -14.63 14.92
CA GLY A 404 -0.03 -15.07 15.39
C GLY A 404 0.44 -16.32 14.65
N PHE A 405 1.66 -16.75 14.95
CA PHE A 405 2.24 -17.98 14.39
C PHE A 405 2.77 -18.88 15.49
N GLN A 406 2.70 -20.18 15.24
CA GLN A 406 3.31 -21.20 16.08
C GLN A 406 3.98 -22.26 15.23
N ASN A 407 5.08 -22.82 15.75
CA ASN A 407 5.74 -23.98 15.17
C ASN A 407 4.83 -25.21 15.31
N ILE A 408 4.91 -26.13 14.34
CA ILE A 408 4.14 -27.39 14.37
C ILE A 408 4.72 -28.38 15.38
N VAL A 409 6.05 -28.34 15.55
CA VAL A 409 6.81 -29.19 16.46
C VAL A 409 7.83 -28.35 17.22
N ASP A 410 8.16 -28.76 18.45
CA ASP A 410 9.20 -28.12 19.24
C ASP A 410 10.59 -28.30 18.61
N GLY A 411 11.38 -27.23 18.58
CA GLY A 411 12.77 -27.20 18.10
C GLY A 411 12.97 -26.44 16.79
N PRO A 412 12.38 -26.87 15.65
CA PRO A 412 12.50 -26.17 14.37
C PRO A 412 11.93 -24.74 14.43
N ILE A 413 12.70 -23.77 13.91
CA ILE A 413 12.29 -22.35 13.85
C ILE A 413 11.69 -22.06 12.49
N SER A 414 10.38 -21.82 12.46
CA SER A 414 9.69 -21.39 11.25
C SER A 414 10.02 -19.94 10.94
N LYS A 415 10.02 -19.57 9.65
CA LYS A 415 10.42 -18.24 9.21
C LYS A 415 9.46 -17.68 8.19
N VAL A 416 8.90 -16.51 8.49
CA VAL A 416 7.98 -15.80 7.61
C VAL A 416 8.47 -14.39 7.38
N PHE A 417 8.25 -13.88 6.17
CA PHE A 417 8.43 -12.47 5.87
C PHE A 417 7.08 -11.76 5.93
N ILE A 418 7.02 -10.59 6.54
CA ILE A 418 5.81 -9.79 6.66
C ILE A 418 6.07 -8.40 6.09
N ALA A 419 5.23 -7.94 5.17
CA ALA A 419 5.17 -6.54 4.73
C ALA A 419 3.82 -5.94 5.08
N ARG A 420 3.83 -4.70 5.57
CA ARG A 420 2.65 -3.94 5.95
C ARG A 420 2.64 -2.60 5.24
N VAL A 421 1.48 -2.21 4.72
CA VAL A 421 1.28 -0.94 4.02
C VAL A 421 -0.06 -0.31 4.39
N GLY A 422 -0.13 1.03 4.28
CA GLY A 422 -1.36 1.78 4.51
C GLY A 422 -2.37 1.60 3.37
N GLY A 423 -3.64 1.49 3.73
CA GLY A 423 -4.77 1.45 2.78
C GLY A 423 -5.29 2.85 2.45
N GLY A 424 -6.54 2.90 1.98
CA GLY A 424 -7.28 4.16 1.75
C GLY A 424 -7.65 4.88 3.04
N VAL A 425 -7.83 4.15 4.16
CA VAL A 425 -7.98 4.74 5.50
C VAL A 425 -6.60 5.11 6.05
N ASN A 426 -5.99 6.14 5.44
CA ASN A 426 -4.70 6.69 5.85
C ASN A 426 -4.89 7.69 7.01
N PHE A 427 -3.81 8.34 7.47
CA PHE A 427 -3.90 9.27 8.61
C PHE A 427 -4.81 10.48 8.33
N CYS A 428 -4.84 11.01 7.09
CA CYS A 428 -5.73 12.11 6.74
C CYS A 428 -7.20 11.68 6.82
N THR A 429 -7.56 10.55 6.22
CA THR A 429 -8.90 9.98 6.32
C THR A 429 -9.27 9.64 7.76
N GLN A 430 -8.33 9.11 8.55
CA GLN A 430 -8.57 8.81 9.96
C GLN A 430 -8.83 10.07 10.79
N LYS A 431 -8.07 11.16 10.56
CA LYS A 431 -8.30 12.45 11.22
C LYS A 431 -9.71 12.94 10.95
N GLU A 432 -10.12 12.98 9.68
CA GLU A 432 -11.45 13.43 9.27
C GLU A 432 -12.55 12.55 9.88
N LEU A 433 -12.45 11.23 9.72
CA LEU A 433 -13.39 10.25 10.26
C LEU A 433 -13.59 10.40 11.77
N SER A 434 -12.55 10.80 12.50
CA SER A 434 -12.61 10.97 13.97
C SER A 434 -13.51 12.12 14.43
N TYR A 435 -13.90 13.03 13.53
CA TYR A 435 -14.86 14.11 13.81
C TYR A 435 -16.30 13.75 13.45
N PHE A 436 -16.54 12.60 12.81
CA PHE A 436 -17.88 12.21 12.38
C PHE A 436 -18.69 11.67 13.56
N LEU A 437 -19.97 12.08 13.62
CA LEU A 437 -20.87 11.72 14.73
C LEU A 437 -21.46 10.31 14.61
N ASP A 438 -21.47 9.73 13.41
CA ASP A 438 -22.09 8.44 13.12
C ASP A 438 -21.23 7.65 12.13
N ILE A 439 -20.35 6.80 12.67
CA ILE A 439 -19.42 5.98 11.89
C ILE A 439 -20.15 4.84 11.16
N GLU A 440 -21.25 4.35 11.72
CA GLU A 440 -22.01 3.25 11.12
C GLU A 440 -22.62 3.71 9.79
N ARG A 441 -23.21 4.90 9.74
CA ARG A 441 -23.74 5.49 8.49
C ARG A 441 -22.67 5.80 7.46
N VAL A 442 -21.46 6.14 7.87
CA VAL A 442 -20.32 6.35 6.96
C VAL A 442 -19.93 5.05 6.27
N SER A 443 -19.96 3.93 7.00
CA SER A 443 -19.69 2.61 6.45
C SER A 443 -20.85 2.05 5.62
N LYS A 444 -22.09 2.45 5.96
CA LYS A 444 -23.32 1.95 5.33
C LYS A 444 -24.50 2.90 5.59
N GLU A 445 -24.74 3.82 4.65
CA GLU A 445 -25.92 4.70 4.72
C GLU A 445 -27.20 3.86 4.69
N ASN A 446 -28.17 4.24 5.52
CA ASN A 446 -29.37 3.44 5.76
C ASN A 446 -30.66 4.26 5.82
N LYS A 447 -30.60 5.58 5.63
CA LYS A 447 -31.77 6.46 5.67
C LYS A 447 -31.62 7.67 4.77
N CYS A 448 -32.74 8.30 4.45
CA CYS A 448 -32.76 9.62 3.80
C CYS A 448 -32.13 10.67 4.73
N TRP A 449 -31.59 11.75 4.16
CA TRP A 449 -30.98 12.84 4.95
C TRP A 449 -31.99 13.65 5.78
N PHE A 450 -33.29 13.46 5.53
CA PHE A 450 -34.40 14.01 6.32
C PHE A 450 -35.57 13.01 6.37
N ASN A 451 -36.51 13.25 7.29
CA ASN A 451 -37.79 12.54 7.37
C ASN A 451 -38.93 13.45 6.91
#